data_AF-A0A9D9R615-F1
#
_entry.id   AF-A0A9D9R615-F1
#
_cell.length_a   1.000
_cell.length_b   1.000
_cell.length_c   1.000
_cell.angle_alpha   90.00
_cell.angle_beta   90.00
_cell.angle_gamma   90.00
#
_symmetry.space_group_name_H-M   'P 1'
#
loop_
_entity.id
_entity.type
_entity.pdbx_description
1 polymer ?
#
loop_
_entity_poly.entity_id
_entity_poly.type
_entity_poly.pdbx_seq_one_letter_code
_entity_poly.pdbx_strand_id
1 'polypeptide(L)' 'MEKELNIDWANLSFGYIPTDYNVRCTYKNGEWGEIEVSSSELIPRHMAASCLHYGQEAFEGLKAFRGKDGQVRVFRM' A
#
# COMPACT_ATOMS: atom_id res chain seq x y z
N MET A 1 -8.92 21.31 1.11
CA MET A 1 -8.74 21.67 -0.31
C MET A 1 -8.60 20.37 -1.05
N GLU A 2 -9.47 20.11 -2.04
CA GLU A 2 -9.25 18.99 -2.95
C GLU A 2 -7.90 19.22 -3.64
N LYS A 3 -7.00 18.24 -3.51
CA LYS A 3 -5.74 18.23 -4.23
C LYS A 3 -6.10 17.97 -5.69
N GLU A 4 -5.87 18.94 -6.56
CA GLU A 4 -6.09 18.77 -8.00
C GLU A 4 -5.07 17.75 -8.53
N LEU A 5 -5.54 16.53 -8.83
CA LEU A 5 -4.72 15.42 -9.31
C LEU A 5 -4.58 15.52 -10.84
N ASN A 6 -3.51 16.16 -11.31
CA ASN A 6 -3.15 16.17 -12.72
C ASN A 6 -2.32 14.92 -13.08
N ILE A 7 -3.01 13.80 -13.33
CA ILE A 7 -2.38 12.53 -13.72
C ILE A 7 -2.42 12.39 -15.25
N ASP A 8 -1.24 12.25 -15.87
CA ASP A 8 -1.13 11.86 -17.28
C ASP A 8 -1.36 10.35 -17.43
N TRP A 9 -2.63 9.98 -17.63
CA TRP A 9 -3.06 8.59 -17.76
C TRP A 9 -2.43 7.86 -18.96
N ALA A 10 -2.02 8.58 -20.01
CA ALA A 10 -1.46 7.97 -21.22
C ALA A 10 -0.01 7.50 -21.00
N ASN A 11 0.72 8.14 -20.08
CA ASN A 11 2.14 7.89 -19.84
C ASN A 11 2.44 7.40 -18.42
N LEU A 12 1.46 6.76 -17.75
CA LEU A 12 1.66 6.12 -16.46
C LEU A 12 2.73 5.03 -16.55
N SER A 13 3.82 5.19 -15.81
CA SER A 13 4.88 4.20 -15.69
C SER A 13 4.55 3.13 -14.64
N PHE A 14 5.27 2.02 -14.67
CA PHE A 14 5.29 1.07 -13.57
C PHE A 14 6.36 1.51 -12.56
N GLY A 15 5.91 2.01 -11.41
CA GLY A 15 6.79 2.53 -10.37
C GLY A 15 6.01 3.10 -9.20
N TYR A 16 6.73 3.57 -8.19
CA TYR A 16 6.10 4.21 -7.03
C TYR A 16 5.56 5.59 -7.39
N ILE A 17 4.26 5.78 -7.21
CA ILE A 17 3.60 7.08 -7.23
C ILE A 17 2.86 7.19 -5.90
N PRO A 18 3.16 8.19 -5.06
CA PRO A 18 2.57 8.29 -3.74
C PRO A 18 1.04 8.49 -3.82
N THR A 19 0.32 7.61 -3.13
CA THR A 19 -1.12 7.73 -2.89
C THR A 19 -1.37 8.35 -1.52
N ASP A 20 -2.57 8.87 -1.28
CA ASP A 20 -2.86 9.63 -0.05
C ASP A 20 -2.72 8.79 1.24
N TYR A 21 -2.94 7.46 1.14
CA TYR A 21 -2.95 6.56 2.29
C TYR A 21 -2.36 5.18 1.99
N ASN A 22 -1.91 4.50 3.06
CA ASN A 22 -1.63 3.08 3.14
C ASN A 22 -2.29 2.46 4.39
N VAL A 23 -2.44 1.14 4.36
CA VAL A 23 -3.02 0.36 5.46
C VAL A 23 -1.90 -0.39 6.20
N ARG A 24 -1.94 -0.38 7.53
CA ARG A 24 -0.96 -1.01 8.41
C ARG A 24 -1.68 -1.87 9.45
N CYS A 25 -1.05 -2.96 9.85
CA CYS A 25 -1.50 -3.80 10.95
C CYS A 25 -0.27 -4.38 11.64
N THR A 26 -0.22 -4.29 12.97
CA THR A 26 0.94 -4.75 13.76
C THR A 26 0.63 -6.08 14.42
N TYR A 27 1.46 -7.09 14.17
CA TYR A 27 1.42 -8.36 14.91
C TYR A 27 2.29 -8.25 16.16
N LYS A 28 1.73 -8.52 17.34
CA LYS A 28 2.43 -8.46 18.62
C LYS A 28 1.81 -9.45 19.60
N ASN A 29 2.63 -10.10 20.43
CA ASN A 29 2.19 -10.99 21.50
C ASN A 29 1.26 -12.14 21.04
N GLY A 30 1.42 -12.64 19.81
CA GLY A 30 0.64 -13.77 19.31
C GLY A 30 -0.61 -13.38 18.52
N GLU A 31 -0.93 -12.09 18.41
CA GLU A 31 -2.16 -11.61 17.78
C GLU A 31 -1.92 -10.44 16.80
N TRP A 32 -2.82 -10.33 15.81
CA TRP A 32 -2.90 -9.15 14.94
C TRP A 32 -3.66 -8.04 15.65
N GLY A 33 -3.10 -6.83 15.64
CA GLY A 33 -3.76 -5.64 16.16
C GLY A 33 -4.81 -5.06 15.21
N GLU A 34 -5.26 -3.85 15.54
CA GLU A 34 -6.22 -3.12 14.70
C GLU A 34 -5.63 -2.70 13.36
N ILE A 35 -6.52 -2.47 12.38
CA ILE A 35 -6.16 -1.92 11.08
C ILE A 35 -6.02 -0.41 11.21
N GLU A 36 -4.86 0.12 10.85
CA GLU A 36 -4.55 1.54 10.85
C GLU A 36 -4.47 2.09 9.42
N VAL A 37 -5.05 3.26 9.18
CA VAL A 37 -4.86 4.03 7.94
C VAL A 37 -3.83 5.12 8.21
N SER A 38 -2.76 5.15 7.42
CA SER A 38 -1.65 6.11 7.57
C SER A 38 -1.43 6.87 6.27
N SER A 39 -1.19 8.18 6.38
CA SER A 39 -0.72 9.02 5.25
C SER A 39 0.80 9.07 5.12
N SER A 40 1.56 8.57 6.11
CA SER A 40 3.02 8.52 6.03
C SER A 40 3.49 7.44 5.07
N GLU A 41 4.43 7.78 4.20
CA GLU A 41 5.12 6.85 3.30
C GLU A 41 6.27 6.11 4.00
N LEU A 42 6.65 6.56 5.19
CA LEU A 42 7.75 5.99 5.96
C LEU A 42 7.23 5.00 7.02
N ILE A 43 7.93 3.86 7.13
CA ILE A 43 7.69 2.85 8.17
C ILE A 43 8.91 2.84 9.11
N PRO A 44 8.82 3.44 10.31
CA PRO A 44 9.93 3.37 11.27
C PRO A 44 10.12 1.93 11.75
N ARG A 45 11.37 1.46 11.74
CA ARG A 45 11.76 0.13 12.22
C ARG A 45 13.02 0.22 13.05
N HIS A 46 13.15 -0.67 14.05
CA HIS A 46 14.40 -0.82 14.78
C HIS A 46 15.51 -1.27 13.81
N MET A 47 16.73 -0.76 13.97
CA MET A 47 17.84 -1.05 13.05
C MET A 47 18.16 -2.54 12.94
N ALA A 48 17.85 -3.33 13.97
CA ALA A 48 18.04 -4.79 14.00
C ALA A 48 16.81 -5.61 13.52
N ALA A 49 15.83 -5.00 12.84
CA ALA A 49 14.65 -5.72 12.35
C ALA A 49 15.06 -6.84 11.37
N SER A 50 14.50 -8.04 11.54
CA SER A 50 14.88 -9.23 10.76
C SER A 50 14.68 -9.08 9.25
N CYS A 51 13.70 -8.28 8.80
CA CYS A 51 13.51 -7.98 7.38
C CYS A 51 14.72 -7.27 6.75
N LEU A 52 15.46 -6.47 7.52
CA LEU A 52 16.63 -5.72 7.03
C LEU A 52 17.92 -6.55 6.96
N HIS A 53 18.01 -7.63 7.73
CA HIS A 53 19.26 -8.42 7.86
C HIS A 53 19.13 -9.83 7.30
N TYR A 54 17.94 -10.41 7.38
CA TYR A 54 17.70 -11.83 7.08
C TYR A 54 16.54 -12.05 6.12
N GLY A 55 16.04 -10.98 5.47
CA GLY A 55 15.00 -11.07 4.44
C GLY A 55 13.70 -11.71 4.91
N GLN A 56 13.38 -11.63 6.21
CA GLN A 56 12.13 -12.15 6.76
C GLN A 56 10.97 -11.22 6.39
N GLU A 57 10.57 -11.27 5.14
CA GLU A 57 9.51 -10.46 4.54
C GLU A 57 8.86 -11.20 3.37
N ALA A 58 7.63 -10.80 3.05
CA ALA A 58 6.87 -11.30 1.92
C ALA A 58 5.99 -10.16 1.38
N PHE A 59 5.66 -10.23 0.09
CA PHE A 59 4.79 -9.26 -0.57
C PHE A 59 3.85 -9.96 -1.55
N GLU A 60 2.78 -9.27 -1.93
CA GLU A 60 1.83 -9.72 -2.94
C GLU A 60 1.56 -8.61 -3.96
N GLY A 61 1.00 -8.98 -5.12
CA GLY A 61 0.75 -8.07 -6.22
C GLY A 61 -0.61 -8.27 -6.87
N LEU A 62 -1.52 -7.32 -6.67
CA LEU A 62 -2.85 -7.29 -7.28
C LEU A 62 -3.17 -5.92 -7.88
N LYS A 63 -4.22 -5.86 -8.70
CA LYS A 63 -4.69 -4.63 -9.36
C LYS A 63 -6.18 -4.42 -9.13
N ALA A 64 -6.55 -3.16 -8.93
CA ALA A 64 -7.92 -2.70 -8.94
C ALA A 64 -8.22 -2.00 -10.28
N PHE A 65 -9.38 -2.28 -10.86
CA PHE A 65 -9.81 -1.75 -12.16
C PHE A 65 -11.14 -1.02 -12.02
N ARG A 66 -11.24 0.18 -12.59
CA ARG A 66 -12.52 0.87 -12.76
C ARG A 66 -13.22 0.35 -14.02
N GLY A 67 -14.37 -0.29 -13.85
CA GLY A 67 -15.20 -0.76 -14.96
C GLY A 67 -15.92 0.38 -15.69
N LYS A 68 -16.46 0.09 -16.87
CA LYS A 68 -17.27 1.05 -17.65
C LYS A 68 -18.52 1.53 -16.91
N ASP A 69 -19.00 0.75 -15.95
CA ASP A 69 -20.12 1.07 -15.06
C ASP A 69 -19.71 1.91 -13.84
N GLY A 70 -18.45 2.38 -13.79
CA GLY A 70 -17.90 3.18 -12.70
C GLY A 70 -17.49 2.37 -11.46
N GLN A 71 -17.79 1.06 -11.41
CA GLN A 71 -17.49 0.23 -10.24
C GLN A 71 -16.03 -0.25 -10.24
N VAL A 72 -15.42 -0.27 -9.06
CA VAL A 72 -14.06 -0.81 -8.85
C VAL A 72 -14.13 -2.32 -8.65
N ARG A 73 -13.24 -3.08 -9.29
CA ARG A 73 -13.14 -4.53 -9.18
C ARG A 73 -11.70 -4.96 -8.97
N VAL A 74 -11.51 -6.02 -8.19
CA VAL A 74 -10.23 -6.71 -8.00
C VAL A 74 -10.36 -8.11 -8.57
N PHE A 75 -9.38 -8.54 -9.36
CA PHE A 75 -9.41 -9.85 -9.99
C PHE A 75 -8.83 -10.91 -9.06
N ARG A 76 -9.64 -11.91 -8.70
CA ARG A 76 -9.25 -13.09 -7.88
C ARG A 76 -8.67 -12.73 -6.49
N MET A 77 -9.30 -11.77 -5.81
CA MET A 77 -9.07 -11.49 -4.39
C MET A 77 -9.78 -12.52 -3.51
#